data_AF-A0A6N2TPV9-F1
#
_entry.id   AF-A0A6N2TPV9-F1
#
_cell.length_a   1.000
_cell.length_b   1.000
_cell.length_c   1.000
_cell.angle_alpha   90.00
_cell.angle_beta   90.00
_cell.angle_gamma   90.00
#
_symmetry.space_group_name_H-M   'P 1'
#
loop_
_entity.id
_entity.type
_entity.pdbx_description
1 polymer ?
#
loop_
_entity_poly.entity_id
_entity_poly.type
_entity_poly.pdbx_seq_one_letter_code
_entity_poly.pdbx_strand_id
1 'polypeptide(L)'
;MDLLQEYFLIPLDIFRKTTHNEISKLEAWLYFLSSDKPEDILKVVGKYPEFRELYQDLIVFRYQPKELIDMYRKALREADASDIKYMVEEQQREIEELKETNESLQEANENLQEANESLQEQITKLHILLEEMKEK
;
A
#
# COMPACT_ATOMS: atom_id res chain seq x y z
N MET A 1 -8.57 -22.06 8.59
CA MET A 1 -8.36 -21.99 7.13
C MET A 1 -9.73 -22.06 6.47
N ASP A 2 -10.54 -21.02 6.64
CA ASP A 2 -11.82 -20.89 5.94
C ASP A 2 -11.56 -19.99 4.73
N LEU A 3 -11.28 -20.59 3.58
CA LEU A 3 -11.26 -19.86 2.32
C LEU A 3 -12.72 -19.66 1.89
N LEU A 4 -13.30 -18.54 2.31
CA LEU A 4 -14.63 -18.08 1.91
C LEU A 4 -14.55 -17.43 0.50
N GLN A 5 -13.96 -18.14 -0.46
CA GLN A 5 -13.98 -17.75 -1.88
C GLN A 5 -14.80 -18.79 -2.63
N GLU A 6 -15.91 -18.35 -3.21
CA GLU A 6 -16.65 -19.13 -4.21
C GLU A 6 -15.76 -19.25 -5.46
N TYR A 7 -15.34 -20.48 -5.77
CA TYR A 7 -14.56 -20.77 -6.96
C TYR A 7 -15.46 -21.36 -8.06
N PHE A 8 -15.33 -20.82 -9.27
CA PHE A 8 -15.94 -21.37 -10.48
C PHE A 8 -14.88 -22.11 -11.29
N LEU A 9 -15.10 -23.39 -11.54
CA LEU A 9 -14.26 -24.21 -12.43
C LEU A 9 -14.94 -24.30 -13.79
N ILE A 10 -14.28 -23.75 -14.82
CA ILE A 10 -14.80 -23.73 -16.20
C ILE A 10 -13.96 -24.68 -17.07
N PRO A 11 -14.55 -25.73 -17.66
CA PRO A 11 -13.83 -26.67 -18.53
C PRO A 11 -13.60 -26.06 -19.92
N LEU A 12 -12.41 -25.48 -20.12
CA LEU A 12 -12.03 -24.82 -21.38
C LEU A 12 -11.87 -25.79 -22.56
N ASP A 13 -11.62 -27.07 -22.31
CA ASP A 13 -11.58 -28.12 -23.34
C ASP A 13 -12.95 -28.39 -23.96
N ILE A 14 -14.01 -28.34 -23.16
CA ILE A 14 -15.40 -28.48 -23.62
C ILE A 14 -15.83 -27.20 -24.33
N PHE A 15 -15.51 -26.04 -23.77
CA PHE A 15 -15.80 -24.73 -24.38
C PHE A 15 -15.27 -24.67 -25.83
N ARG A 16 -14.02 -25.05 -26.06
CA ARG A 16 -13.38 -25.02 -27.39
C ARG A 16 -14.04 -25.93 -28.44
N LYS A 17 -14.75 -26.97 -28.01
CA LYS A 17 -15.48 -27.89 -28.91
C LYS A 17 -16.84 -27.33 -29.32
N THR A 18 -17.34 -26.33 -28.59
CA THR A 18 -18.65 -25.74 -28.84
C THR A 18 -18.52 -24.63 -29.88
N THR A 19 -19.39 -24.66 -30.89
CA THR A 19 -19.42 -23.64 -31.95
C THR A 19 -20.22 -22.43 -31.48
N HIS A 20 -19.53 -21.30 -31.23
CA HIS A 20 -20.18 -20.05 -30.84
C HIS A 20 -20.42 -19.19 -32.08
N ASN A 21 -21.69 -18.93 -32.40
CA ASN A 21 -22.09 -18.13 -33.56
C ASN A 21 -21.77 -16.63 -33.35
N GLU A 22 -22.06 -16.12 -32.16
CA GLU A 22 -21.69 -14.76 -31.74
C GLU A 22 -20.79 -14.85 -30.51
N ILE A 23 -19.72 -14.05 -30.46
CA ILE A 23 -18.81 -13.99 -29.31
C ILE A 23 -19.23 -12.86 -28.39
N SER A 24 -19.65 -13.17 -27.18
CA SER A 24 -19.79 -12.24 -26.06
C SER A 24 -18.42 -11.89 -25.47
N LYS A 25 -18.35 -10.84 -24.63
CA LYS A 25 -17.09 -10.43 -23.99
C LYS A 25 -16.51 -11.53 -23.10
N LEU A 26 -17.35 -12.32 -22.43
CA LEU A 26 -16.91 -13.47 -21.63
C LEU A 26 -16.29 -14.54 -22.53
N GLU A 27 -16.95 -14.89 -23.63
CA GLU A 27 -16.41 -15.87 -24.58
C GLU A 27 -15.11 -15.38 -25.21
N ALA A 28 -14.96 -14.08 -25.47
CA ALA A 28 -13.71 -13.49 -25.93
C ALA A 28 -12.56 -13.73 -24.93
N TRP A 29 -12.80 -13.54 -23.63
CA TRP A 29 -11.84 -13.89 -22.57
C TRP A 29 -11.55 -15.39 -22.51
N LEU A 30 -12.58 -16.24 -22.63
CA LEU A 30 -12.38 -17.69 -22.64
C LEU A 30 -11.58 -18.14 -23.87
N TYR A 31 -11.82 -17.57 -25.05
CA TYR A 31 -11.01 -17.81 -26.25
C TYR A 31 -9.57 -17.35 -26.05
N PHE A 32 -9.37 -16.14 -25.52
CA PHE A 32 -8.05 -15.59 -25.21
C PHE A 32 -7.22 -16.47 -24.28
N LEU A 33 -7.85 -17.06 -23.26
CA LEU A 33 -7.16 -17.93 -22.29
C LEU A 33 -6.99 -19.37 -22.76
N SER A 34 -7.69 -19.82 -23.80
CA SER A 34 -7.78 -21.25 -24.15
C SER A 34 -7.36 -21.62 -25.56
N SER A 35 -7.32 -20.68 -26.50
CA SER A 35 -7.03 -20.93 -27.91
C SER A 35 -5.89 -20.05 -28.44
N ASP A 36 -4.91 -20.71 -29.04
CA ASP A 36 -3.80 -20.08 -29.76
C ASP A 36 -4.05 -20.03 -31.29
N LYS A 37 -5.24 -20.43 -31.75
CA LYS A 37 -5.53 -20.55 -33.17
C LYS A 37 -5.71 -19.18 -33.81
N PRO A 38 -5.05 -18.88 -34.96
CA PRO A 38 -5.18 -17.59 -35.62
C PRO A 38 -6.62 -17.21 -35.95
N GLU A 39 -7.47 -18.18 -36.30
CA GLU A 39 -8.87 -17.91 -36.63
C GLU A 39 -9.65 -17.37 -35.42
N ASP A 40 -9.43 -17.95 -34.24
CA ASP A 40 -10.07 -17.52 -33.00
C ASP A 40 -9.54 -16.14 -32.56
N ILE A 41 -8.23 -15.91 -32.69
CA ILE A 41 -7.61 -14.62 -32.39
C ILE A 41 -8.20 -13.52 -33.27
N LEU A 42 -8.29 -13.75 -34.59
CA LEU A 42 -8.88 -12.78 -35.52
C LEU A 42 -10.35 -12.52 -35.21
N LYS A 43 -11.09 -13.55 -34.81
CA LYS A 43 -12.51 -13.43 -34.43
C LYS A 43 -12.68 -12.59 -33.16
N VAL A 44 -11.81 -12.78 -32.17
CA VAL A 44 -11.81 -11.99 -30.92
C VAL A 44 -11.40 -10.55 -31.19
N VAL A 45 -10.24 -10.32 -31.81
CA VAL A 45 -9.72 -8.97 -32.09
C VAL A 45 -10.63 -8.19 -33.05
N GLY A 46 -11.26 -8.88 -34.00
CA GLY A 46 -12.20 -8.26 -34.91
C GLY A 46 -13.44 -7.68 -34.23
N LYS A 47 -13.92 -8.33 -33.15
CA LYS A 47 -15.08 -7.86 -32.38
C LYS A 47 -14.69 -6.99 -31.18
N TYR A 48 -13.57 -7.30 -30.54
CA TYR A 48 -13.04 -6.63 -29.35
C TYR A 48 -11.57 -6.22 -29.60
N PRO A 49 -11.34 -5.07 -30.26
CA PRO A 49 -10.00 -4.62 -30.62
C PRO A 49 -9.04 -4.44 -29.44
N GLU A 50 -9.57 -4.24 -28.22
CA GLU A 50 -8.76 -4.12 -27.00
C GLU A 50 -7.92 -5.38 -26.71
N PHE A 51 -8.31 -6.54 -27.24
CA PHE A 51 -7.54 -7.77 -27.10
C PHE A 51 -6.29 -7.80 -27.98
N ARG A 52 -6.15 -6.89 -28.95
CA ARG A 52 -4.99 -6.88 -29.86
C ARG A 52 -3.68 -6.71 -29.11
N GLU A 53 -3.62 -5.74 -28.22
CA GLU A 53 -2.44 -5.47 -27.40
C GLU A 53 -2.15 -6.66 -26.48
N LEU A 54 -3.19 -7.22 -25.84
CA LEU A 54 -3.06 -8.39 -24.97
C LEU A 54 -2.48 -9.61 -25.70
N TYR A 55 -2.90 -9.88 -26.94
CA TYR A 55 -2.33 -10.96 -27.74
C TYR A 55 -0.90 -10.66 -28.20
N GLN A 56 -0.58 -9.39 -28.51
CA GLN A 56 0.79 -8.99 -28.84
C GLN A 56 1.73 -9.21 -27.66
N ASP A 57 1.30 -8.81 -26.46
CA ASP A 57 2.05 -9.03 -25.22
C ASP A 57 2.28 -10.51 -24.97
N LEU A 58 1.23 -11.34 -25.08
CA LEU A 58 1.34 -12.81 -24.96
C LEU A 58 2.32 -13.43 -25.96
N ILE A 59 2.33 -12.94 -27.20
CA ILE A 59 3.27 -13.41 -28.22
C ILE A 59 4.70 -13.04 -27.80
N VAL A 60 4.94 -11.81 -27.38
CA VAL A 60 6.25 -11.38 -26.86
C VAL A 60 6.65 -12.25 -25.65
N PHE A 61 5.71 -12.60 -24.77
CA PHE A 61 5.96 -13.50 -23.64
C PHE A 61 6.41 -14.89 -24.08
N ARG A 62 5.84 -15.43 -25.16
CA ARG A 62 6.20 -16.75 -25.70
C ARG A 62 7.58 -16.76 -26.34
N TYR A 63 7.98 -15.68 -27.02
CA TYR A 63 9.23 -15.66 -27.80
C TYR A 63 10.42 -15.08 -27.02
N GLN A 64 10.22 -14.20 -26.04
CA GLN A 64 11.28 -13.51 -25.30
C GLN A 64 11.06 -13.54 -23.77
N PRO A 65 11.04 -14.73 -23.13
CA PRO A 65 10.74 -14.85 -21.70
C PRO A 65 11.78 -14.17 -20.78
N LYS A 66 13.03 -13.99 -21.24
CA LYS A 66 14.08 -13.30 -20.47
C LYS A 66 13.84 -11.79 -20.41
N GLU A 67 13.56 -11.18 -21.55
CA GLU A 67 13.27 -9.74 -21.64
C GLU A 67 12.00 -9.39 -20.87
N LEU A 68 11.02 -10.30 -20.88
CA LEU A 68 9.82 -10.22 -20.05
C LEU A 68 10.14 -10.15 -18.56
N ILE A 69 10.93 -11.10 -18.06
CA ILE A 69 11.30 -11.15 -16.64
C ILE A 69 12.02 -9.86 -16.23
N ASP A 70 12.89 -9.33 -17.10
CA ASP A 70 13.60 -8.08 -16.83
C ASP A 70 12.69 -6.85 -16.89
N MET A 71 11.71 -6.82 -17.79
CA MET A 71 10.67 -5.77 -17.83
C MET A 71 9.81 -5.78 -16.56
N TYR A 72 9.33 -6.95 -16.12
CA TYR A 72 8.58 -7.08 -14.88
C TYR A 72 9.42 -6.72 -13.65
N ARG A 73 10.68 -7.15 -13.59
CA ARG A 73 11.61 -6.75 -12.52
C ARG A 73 11.79 -5.23 -12.48
N LYS A 74 11.85 -4.57 -13.63
CA LYS A 74 11.97 -3.12 -13.72
C LYS A 74 10.69 -2.42 -13.23
N ALA A 75 9.52 -2.83 -13.72
CA ALA A 75 8.24 -2.28 -13.30
C ALA A 75 8.01 -2.48 -11.78
N LEU A 76 8.35 -3.66 -11.26
CA LEU A 76 8.25 -3.95 -9.83
C LEU A 76 9.19 -3.05 -9.02
N ARG A 77 10.44 -2.88 -9.45
CA ARG A 77 11.38 -1.95 -8.79
C ARG A 77 10.88 -0.50 -8.82
N GLU A 78 10.26 -0.05 -9.90
CA GLU A 78 9.72 1.31 -10.01
C GLU A 78 8.54 1.54 -9.07
N ALA A 79 7.67 0.53 -8.93
CA ALA A 79 6.59 0.52 -7.94
C ALA A 79 7.16 0.53 -6.51
N ASP A 80 8.05 -0.41 -6.20
CA ASP A 80 8.69 -0.53 -4.89
C ASP A 80 9.46 0.76 -4.51
N ALA A 81 10.15 1.39 -5.47
CA ALA A 81 10.88 2.63 -5.22
C ALA A 81 9.96 3.79 -4.84
N SER A 82 8.76 3.84 -5.44
CA SER A 82 7.77 4.87 -5.13
C SER A 82 7.17 4.66 -3.74
N ASP A 83 6.86 3.40 -3.41
CA ASP A 83 6.29 3.02 -2.11
C ASP A 83 7.29 3.24 -0.97
N ILE A 84 8.55 2.83 -1.14
CA ILE A 84 9.61 3.05 -0.15
C ILE A 84 9.81 4.55 0.08
N LYS A 85 9.83 5.36 -0.99
CA LYS A 85 9.98 6.80 -0.87
C LYS A 85 8.82 7.41 -0.07
N TYR A 86 7.58 7.02 -0.38
CA TYR A 86 6.39 7.48 0.34
C TYR A 86 6.46 7.11 1.83
N MET A 87 6.81 5.85 2.14
CA MET A 87 6.95 5.39 3.53
C MET A 87 8.01 6.17 4.31
N VAL A 88 9.16 6.47 3.69
CA VAL A 88 10.21 7.28 4.33
C VAL A 88 9.72 8.71 4.58
N GLU A 89 9.01 9.32 3.64
CA GLU A 89 8.45 10.66 3.81
C GLU A 89 7.36 10.71 4.89
N GLU A 90 6.59 9.64 5.08
CA GLU A 90 5.61 9.51 6.15
C GLU A 90 6.30 9.35 7.52
N GLN A 91 7.30 8.45 7.62
CA GLN A 91 8.08 8.28 8.84
C GLN A 91 8.84 9.55 9.24
N GLN A 92 9.38 10.30 8.28
CA GLN A 92 10.07 11.55 8.56
C GLN A 92 9.12 12.61 9.14
N ARG A 93 7.88 12.70 8.64
CA ARG A 93 6.85 13.59 9.19
C ARG A 93 6.46 13.20 10.61
N GLU A 94 6.26 11.91 10.87
CA GLU A 94 5.96 11.42 12.22
C GLU A 94 7.10 11.74 13.20
N ILE A 95 8.36 11.59 12.78
CA ILE A 95 9.53 11.99 13.57
C ILE A 95 9.54 13.49 13.85
N GLU A 96 9.19 14.33 12.87
CA GLU A 96 9.10 15.79 13.03
C GLU A 96 8.04 16.15 14.08
N GLU A 97 6.83 15.59 13.97
CA GLU A 97 5.72 15.81 14.93
C GLU A 97 6.09 15.33 16.34
N LEU A 98 6.75 14.18 16.45
CA LEU A 98 7.24 13.67 17.73
C LEU A 98 8.33 14.56 18.34
N LYS A 99 9.18 15.19 17.52
CA LYS A 99 10.16 16.15 18.02
C LYS A 99 9.49 17.42 18.53
N GLU A 100 8.56 18.00 17.78
CA GLU A 100 7.82 19.20 18.19
C GLU A 100 7.06 18.96 19.50
N THR A 101 6.39 17.81 19.63
CA THR A 101 5.69 17.46 20.87
C THR A 101 6.64 17.24 22.04
N ASN A 102 7.81 16.63 21.80
CA ASN A 102 8.81 16.42 22.84
C ASN A 102 9.45 17.75 23.29
N GLU A 103 9.72 18.67 22.38
CA GLU A 103 10.19 20.03 22.69
C GLU A 103 9.16 20.78 23.54
N SER A 104 7.88 20.74 23.16
CA SER A 104 6.79 21.37 23.94
C SER A 104 6.64 20.75 25.33
N LEU A 105 6.76 19.42 25.45
CA LEU A 105 6.73 18.73 26.73
C LEU A 105 7.94 19.10 27.60
N GLN A 106 9.12 19.28 27.00
CA GLN A 106 10.31 19.69 27.71
C GLN A 106 10.16 21.11 28.27
N GLU A 107 9.68 22.06 27.47
CA GLU A 107 9.36 23.41 27.95
C GLU A 107 8.31 23.39 29.07
N ALA A 108 7.25 22.59 28.93
CA ALA A 108 6.23 22.45 29.97
C ALA A 108 6.81 21.90 31.28
N ASN A 109 7.74 20.94 31.18
CA ASN A 109 8.40 20.35 32.34
C ASN A 109 9.35 21.34 33.03
N GLU A 110 10.09 22.14 32.26
CA GLU A 110 10.94 23.22 32.79
C GLU A 110 10.09 24.26 33.55
N ASN A 111 8.99 24.71 32.97
CA ASN A 111 8.05 25.62 33.63
C ASN A 111 7.47 25.05 34.93
N LEU A 112 7.09 23.77 34.93
CA LEU A 112 6.59 23.09 36.14
C LEU A 112 7.66 22.98 37.20
N GLN A 113 8.91 22.75 36.82
CA GLN A 113 10.03 22.68 37.75
C GLN A 113 10.27 24.04 38.42
N GLU A 114 10.30 25.13 37.65
CA GLU A 114 10.42 26.49 38.20
C GLU A 114 9.27 26.83 39.16
N ALA A 115 8.02 26.48 38.80
CA ALA A 115 6.86 26.69 39.65
C ALA A 115 6.96 25.91 40.97
N ASN A 116 7.48 24.67 40.92
CA ASN A 116 7.66 23.82 42.09
C ASN A 116 8.76 24.37 43.02
N GLU A 117 9.87 24.86 42.47
CA GLU A 117 10.93 25.53 43.23
C GLU A 117 10.40 26.78 43.94
N SER A 118 9.61 27.60 43.25
CA SER A 118 8.96 28.79 43.85
C SER A 118 8.02 28.42 45.00
N LEU A 119 7.22 27.36 44.83
CA LEU A 119 6.34 26.85 45.88
C LEU A 119 7.12 26.33 47.09
N GLN A 120 8.23 25.62 46.88
CA GLN A 120 9.09 25.16 47.97
C GLN A 120 9.71 26.34 48.74
N GLU A 121 10.14 27.41 48.07
CA GLU A 121 10.59 28.62 48.74
C GLU A 121 9.49 29.28 49.58
N GLN A 122 8.26 29.32 49.08
CA GLN A 122 7.13 29.89 49.83
C GLN A 122 6.79 29.04 51.06
N ILE A 123 6.80 27.71 50.92
CA ILE A 123 6.56 26.78 52.03
C ILE A 123 7.64 26.94 53.12
N THR A 124 8.91 27.04 52.73
CA THR A 124 10.02 27.24 53.68
C THR A 124 9.91 28.59 54.40
N LYS A 125 9.60 29.67 53.68
CA LYS A 125 9.33 30.99 54.29
C LYS A 125 8.16 30.94 55.29
N LEU A 126 7.06 30.28 54.94
CA LEU A 126 5.91 30.10 55.83
C LEU A 126 6.25 29.26 57.07
N HIS A 127 7.09 28.23 56.92
CA HIS A 127 7.52 27.39 58.04
C HIS A 127 8.30 28.20 59.07
N ILE A 128 9.27 28.99 58.61
CA ILE A 128 10.08 29.88 59.46
C ILE A 128 9.17 30.85 60.22
N LEU A 129 8.21 31.47 59.53
CA LEU A 129 7.28 32.43 60.13
C LEU A 129 6.36 31.80 61.20
N LEU A 130 5.95 30.55 60.99
CA LEU A 130 5.18 29.76 61.96
C LEU A 130 5.99 29.41 63.20
N GLU A 131 7.28 29.13 63.04
CA GLU A 131 8.22 28.88 64.14
C GLU A 131 8.40 30.14 65.00
N GLU A 132 8.63 31.30 64.36
CA GLU A 132 8.74 32.60 65.04
C GLU A 132 7.46 32.99 65.80
N MET A 133 6.29 32.59 65.31
CA MET A 133 5.01 32.82 65.99
C MET A 133 4.77 31.88 67.18
N LYS A 134 5.40 30.70 67.22
CA LYS A 134 5.29 29.76 68.37
C LYS A 134 6.23 30.09 69.51
N GLU A 135 7.32 30.82 69.25
CA GLU A 135 8.27 31.27 70.29
C GLU A 135 7.85 32.56 71.01
N LYS A 136 6.75 33.20 70.57
CA LYS A 136 6.09 34.34 71.26
C LYS A 136 4.91 33.89 72.10
#